data_AF-H1UYC8-F1
#
_entry.id   AF-H1UYC8-F1
#
_cell.length_a   1.000
_cell.length_b   1.000
_cell.length_c   1.000
_cell.angle_alpha   90.00
_cell.angle_beta   90.00
_cell.angle_gamma   90.00
#
_symmetry.space_group_name_H-M   'P 1'
#
loop_
_entity.id
_entity.type
_entity.pdbx_description
1 polymer ?
#
loop_
_entity_poly.entity_id
_entity_poly.type
_entity_poly.pdbx_seq_one_letter_code
_entity_poly.pdbx_strand_id
1 'polypeptide(L)' 'MSQRLSGSHVNDDETLAHWPRNQDWGLQFPEEKQQAARDRTPLKRLATVEDVAEQVLCFARSRSVTGANAVIDGGLSI' A
#
# COMPACT_ATOMS: atom_id res chain seq x y z
N MET A 1 -2.62 10.45 -33.14
CA MET A 1 -1.69 9.93 -32.12
C MET A 1 -2.42 9.88 -30.79
N SER A 2 -2.81 8.68 -30.33
CA SER A 2 -3.44 8.51 -29.01
C SER A 2 -2.32 8.48 -27.97
N GLN A 3 -2.14 9.58 -27.22
CA GLN A 3 -1.20 9.61 -26.11
C GLN A 3 -1.83 8.85 -24.94
N ARG A 4 -1.38 7.62 -24.69
CA ARG A 4 -1.66 6.91 -23.44
C ARG A 4 -0.95 7.70 -22.34
N LEU A 5 -1.71 8.39 -21.49
CA LEU A 5 -1.14 9.04 -20.31
C LEU A 5 -0.58 7.93 -19.41
N SER A 6 0.74 7.86 -19.24
CA SER A 6 1.37 6.89 -18.35
C SER A 6 1.16 7.32 -16.90
N GLY A 7 0.04 6.95 -16.29
CA GLY A 7 -0.20 7.21 -14.87
C GLY A 7 0.88 6.57 -13.98
N SER A 8 1.17 7.21 -12.85
CA SER A 8 1.92 6.57 -11.77
C SER A 8 0.99 5.63 -10.98
N HIS A 9 1.53 4.51 -10.50
CA HIS A 9 0.77 3.47 -9.80
C HIS A 9 1.34 3.27 -8.38
N VAL A 10 0.46 2.98 -7.43
CA VAL A 10 0.81 2.56 -6.07
C VAL A 10 0.37 1.11 -5.94
N ASN A 11 1.30 0.22 -5.58
CA ASN A 11 0.97 -1.16 -5.22
C ASN A 11 1.27 -1.35 -3.75
N ASP A 12 0.29 -1.85 -3.03
CA ASP A 12 0.40 -2.27 -1.65
C ASP A 12 0.16 -3.77 -1.52
N ASP A 13 0.83 -4.38 -0.55
CA ASP A 13 0.63 -5.77 -0.16
C ASP A 13 0.20 -5.81 1.32
N GLU A 14 -0.76 -6.68 1.64
CA GLU A 14 -1.23 -6.98 3.01
C GLU A 14 -1.59 -5.73 3.86
N THR A 15 -2.24 -4.73 3.27
CA THR A 15 -2.67 -3.51 3.98
C THR A 15 -3.75 -3.80 5.03
N LEU A 16 -3.52 -3.36 6.27
CA LEU A 16 -4.54 -3.33 7.31
C LEU A 16 -5.53 -2.20 7.01
N ALA A 17 -6.60 -2.55 6.30
CA ALA A 17 -7.52 -1.56 5.74
C ALA A 17 -8.55 -1.02 6.77
N HIS A 18 -8.64 0.31 6.93
CA HIS A 18 -9.69 1.02 7.67
C HIS A 18 -10.33 2.19 6.85
N TRP A 19 -10.83 1.93 5.64
CA TRP A 19 -11.65 2.90 4.90
C TRP A 19 -13.13 2.83 5.37
N PRO A 20 -13.97 3.91 5.34
CA PRO A 20 -15.06 4.15 6.30
C PRO A 20 -16.32 3.28 6.11
N ARG A 21 -16.21 2.07 5.57
CA ARG A 21 -17.30 1.08 5.56
C ARG A 21 -16.93 -0.35 5.94
N ASN A 22 -15.67 -0.70 6.13
CA ASN A 22 -15.31 -2.07 6.53
C ASN A 22 -14.28 -1.99 7.67
N GLN A 23 -14.77 -2.13 8.90
CA GLN A 23 -13.91 -2.28 10.08
C GLN A 23 -12.96 -3.45 9.84
N ASP A 24 -11.67 -3.16 9.91
CA ASP A 24 -10.61 -4.11 10.23
C ASP A 24 -10.63 -5.41 9.42
N TRP A 25 -10.69 -5.32 8.09
CA TRP A 25 -10.63 -6.50 7.21
C TRP A 25 -9.49 -7.46 7.60
N GLY A 26 -8.31 -6.90 7.88
CA GLY A 26 -7.14 -7.66 8.32
C GLY A 26 -7.26 -8.29 9.72
N LEU A 27 -8.12 -7.75 10.60
CA LEU A 27 -8.34 -8.32 11.94
C LEU A 27 -9.32 -9.50 11.93
N GLN A 28 -9.98 -9.77 10.80
CA GLN A 28 -10.84 -10.96 10.65
C GLN A 28 -10.04 -12.26 10.58
N PHE A 29 -8.73 -12.17 10.29
CA PHE A 29 -7.84 -13.32 10.28
C PHE A 29 -7.38 -13.69 11.70
N PRO A 30 -7.09 -14.97 11.99
CA PRO A 30 -6.52 -15.38 13.26
C PRO A 30 -5.24 -14.60 13.60
N GLU A 31 -5.04 -14.26 14.87
CA GLU A 31 -3.90 -13.46 15.33
C GLU A 31 -2.55 -14.08 14.94
N GLU A 32 -2.44 -15.40 14.94
CA GLU A 32 -1.26 -16.13 14.45
C GLU A 32 -0.92 -15.78 12.99
N LYS A 33 -1.93 -15.67 12.12
CA LYS A 33 -1.73 -15.30 10.70
C LYS A 33 -1.37 -13.83 10.57
N GLN A 34 -1.98 -12.96 11.37
CA GLN A 34 -1.63 -11.55 11.38
C GLN A 34 -0.19 -11.35 11.83
N GLN A 35 0.26 -12.08 12.85
CA GLN A 35 1.61 -12.01 13.36
C GLN A 35 2.62 -12.59 12.36
N ALA A 36 2.31 -13.73 11.74
CA ALA A 36 3.13 -14.29 10.67
C ALA A 36 3.30 -13.31 9.50
N ALA A 37 2.24 -12.59 9.12
CA ALA A 37 2.32 -11.56 8.09
C ALA A 37 3.24 -10.38 8.50
N ARG A 38 3.12 -9.88 9.74
CA ARG A 38 4.02 -8.86 10.29
C ARG A 38 5.47 -9.33 10.30
N ASP A 39 5.72 -10.55 10.77
CA ASP A 39 7.05 -11.12 10.92
C ASP A 39 7.73 -11.36 9.56
N ARG A 40 6.96 -11.61 8.51
CA ARG A 40 7.47 -11.76 7.14
C ARG A 40 8.06 -10.46 6.59
N THR A 41 7.48 -9.31 6.97
CA THR A 41 7.98 -8.00 6.53
C THR A 41 9.30 -7.66 7.23
N PRO A 42 10.31 -7.12 6.52
CA PRO A 42 11.51 -6.58 7.16
C PRO A 42 11.23 -5.48 8.19
N LEU A 43 10.23 -4.63 7.94
CA LEU A 43 9.84 -3.54 8.85
C LEU A 43 9.05 -4.00 10.09
N LYS A 44 8.71 -5.30 10.19
CA LYS A 44 7.95 -5.89 11.31
C LYS A 44 6.62 -5.19 11.58
N ARG A 45 6.01 -4.65 10.53
CA ARG A 45 4.69 -4.01 10.55
C ARG A 45 4.02 -4.18 9.19
N LEU A 46 2.69 -4.19 9.20
CA LEU A 46 1.90 -4.12 7.97
C LEU A 46 1.69 -2.66 7.56
N ALA A 47 1.50 -2.41 6.27
CA ALA A 47 1.09 -1.12 5.76
C ALA A 47 -0.34 -0.80 6.23
N THR A 48 -0.63 0.48 6.48
CA THR A 48 -2.00 0.95 6.75
C THR A 48 -2.56 1.67 5.52
N VAL A 49 -3.88 1.94 5.52
CA VAL A 49 -4.51 2.72 4.43
C VAL A 49 -3.88 4.11 4.30
N GLU A 50 -3.46 4.68 5.41
CA GLU A 50 -2.86 6.02 5.49
C GLU A 50 -1.49 6.01 4.82
N ASP A 51 -0.70 4.95 5.00
CA ASP A 51 0.57 4.79 4.28
C ASP A 51 0.34 4.83 2.76
N VAL A 52 -0.69 4.13 2.27
CA VAL A 52 -1.06 4.09 0.84
C VAL A 52 -1.63 5.43 0.38
N ALA A 53 -2.52 6.04 1.18
CA ALA A 53 -3.17 7.31 0.87
C ALA A 53 -2.16 8.47 0.80
N GLU A 54 -1.17 8.50 1.69
CA GLU A 54 -0.07 9.47 1.65
C GLU A 54 0.75 9.34 0.36
N GLN A 55 1.03 8.11 -0.09
CA GLN A 55 1.73 7.90 -1.36
C GLN A 55 0.89 8.34 -2.57
N VAL A 56 -0.42 8.04 -2.57
CA VAL A 56 -1.35 8.54 -3.60
C VAL A 56 -1.37 10.06 -3.61
N LEU A 57 -1.44 10.71 -2.44
CA LEU A 57 -1.43 12.17 -2.31
C LEU A 57 -0.11 12.77 -2.82
N CYS A 58 1.02 12.12 -2.55
CA CYS A 58 2.33 12.51 -3.06
C CYS A 58 2.33 12.54 -4.60
N PHE A 59 1.84 11.47 -5.24
CA PHE A 59 1.72 11.43 -6.70
C PHE A 59 0.70 12.44 -7.25
N ALA A 60 -0.45 12.60 -6.60
CA ALA A 60 -1.48 13.56 -7.02
C ALA A 60 -0.99 15.02 -6.96
N ARG A 61 -0.10 15.35 -6.02
CA ARG A 61 0.52 16.69 -5.88
C ARG A 61 1.71 16.90 -6.81
N SER A 62 2.32 15.83 -7.30
CA SER A 62 3.52 15.93 -8.14
C SER A 62 3.18 16.32 -9.57
N ARG A 63 3.85 17.36 -10.08
CA ARG A 63 3.70 17.81 -11.47
C ARG A 63 4.73 17.19 -12.42
N SER A 64 5.76 16.56 -11.88
CA SER A 64 6.91 16.06 -12.65
C SER A 64 7.07 14.55 -12.59
N VAL A 65 6.35 13.85 -11.71
CA VAL A 65 6.44 12.40 -11.56
C VAL A 65 5.34 11.74 -12.39
N THR A 66 5.74 10.95 -13.37
CA THR A 66 4.85 10.20 -14.27
C THR A 66 5.48 8.84 -14.56
N GLY A 67 4.66 7.82 -14.85
CA GLY A 67 5.11 6.46 -15.14
C GLY A 67 5.85 5.75 -14.00
N ALA A 68 5.75 6.28 -12.77
CA ALA A 68 6.40 5.70 -11.60
C ALA A 68 5.56 4.57 -11.00
N ASN A 69 6.25 3.59 -10.40
CA ASN A 69 5.62 2.50 -9.66
C ASN A 69 6.13 2.51 -8.22
N ALA A 70 5.30 2.91 -7.26
CA ALA A 70 5.64 2.84 -5.84
C ALA A 70 5.17 1.50 -5.25
N VAL A 71 6.02 0.87 -4.45
CA VAL A 71 5.74 -0.37 -3.72
C VAL A 71 5.70 -0.07 -2.23
N ILE A 72 4.58 -0.39 -1.58
CA ILE A 72 4.29 -0.13 -0.17
C ILE A 72 3.96 -1.47 0.52
N ASP A 73 4.98 -2.24 0.87
CA ASP A 73 4.83 -3.65 1.31
C ASP A 73 5.65 -4.01 2.57
N GLY A 74 6.18 -3.01 3.27
CA GLY A 74 7.04 -3.25 4.44
C GLY A 74 8.40 -3.88 4.11
N GLY A 75 8.82 -3.89 2.85
CA GLY A 75 10.09 -4.43 2.36
C GLY A 75 10.01 -5.88 1.88
N LEU A 76 8.82 -6.41 1.58
CA LEU A 76 8.66 -7.80 1.13
C LEU A 76 9.28 -8.06 -0.25
N SER A 77 9.34 -7.04 -1.10
CA SER A 77 9.84 -7.14 -2.47
C SER A 77 11.37 -6.99 -2.61
N ILE A 78 12.11 -6.82 -1.50
CA ILE A 78 13.57 -6.65 -1.49
C ILE A 78 14.27 -7.81 -0.79
#